data_AF-A0A524M8M8-F1
#
_entry.id   AF-A0A524M8M8-F1
#
_cell.length_a   1.000
_cell.length_b   1.000
_cell.length_c   1.000
_cell.angle_alpha   90.00
_cell.angle_beta   90.00
_cell.angle_gamma   90.00
#
_symmetry.space_group_name_H-M   'P 1'
#
loop_
_entity.id
_entity.type
_entity.pdbx_description
1 polymer ?
#
loop_
_entity_poly.entity_id
_entity_poly.type
_entity_poly.pdbx_seq_one_letter_code
_entity_poly.pdbx_strand_id
1 'polypeptide(L)'
;MPRVKRFGRVNVEKASIDDLASQVGKIWGRRDTKRPPLVQWLGVVDHTSRLVEFVRKSKWDQVVIEIGEVFVWWLSFMNRLAQEPSDTDALELTNAVLFLPGKVSDIVWSKYPGVCPVCFGLEVARRAGVSIEENQEEKPAIPGVSTLVAAHEAMIREGSCRCLSRNDAIENRPQWFKDYTKEAISGVIPSIRDQKPTTLNELENMFKRLFSSKYDIMSVVEVALHLQEEVGEIANAMLRLHCQPHKDSSKSEDLEEYRAERSIRMRSLAEELADVFSWLVATRESTQRIIQTGLHFTRELARRETDRKQEEPNPLLTPDAVENVVRLALSPASTLLDLTLHIFNYNGKLSCDKCKKPECDMTDDEHLDTNGMLFGDTVRGFFEVIANSEPVA
;
A
#
# COMPACT_ATOMS: atom_id res chain seq x y z
N MET A 1 -29.33 -10.36 -14.55
CA MET A 1 -27.91 -10.14 -14.91
C MET A 1 -27.27 -9.29 -13.81
N PRO A 2 -26.13 -9.68 -13.24
CA PRO A 2 -25.42 -8.83 -12.28
C PRO A 2 -25.03 -7.51 -12.95
N ARG A 3 -25.35 -6.37 -12.31
CA ARG A 3 -24.94 -5.05 -12.81
C ARG A 3 -23.41 -4.99 -12.78
N VAL A 4 -22.79 -4.86 -13.95
CA VAL A 4 -21.34 -4.64 -14.06
C VAL A 4 -21.00 -3.38 -13.25
N LYS A 5 -20.20 -3.54 -12.19
CA LYS A 5 -19.69 -2.40 -11.42
C LYS A 5 -18.76 -1.61 -12.35
N ARG A 6 -19.00 -0.31 -12.50
CA ARG A 6 -18.13 0.60 -13.26
C ARG A 6 -17.50 1.60 -12.30
N PHE A 7 -16.33 2.11 -12.68
CA PHE A 7 -15.61 3.16 -11.98
C PHE A 7 -15.47 4.31 -12.97
N GLY A 8 -16.44 5.23 -12.99
CA GLY A 8 -16.54 6.19 -14.09
C GLY A 8 -16.72 5.47 -15.44
N ARG A 9 -15.67 5.45 -16.27
CA ARG A 9 -15.60 4.68 -17.54
C ARG A 9 -14.83 3.36 -17.43
N VAL A 10 -14.17 3.09 -16.31
CA VAL A 10 -13.30 1.91 -16.12
C VAL A 10 -14.14 0.72 -15.66
N ASN A 11 -13.87 -0.45 -16.24
CA ASN A 11 -14.43 -1.71 -15.75
C ASN A 11 -13.69 -2.09 -14.47
N VAL A 12 -14.39 -2.11 -13.33
CA VAL A 12 -13.84 -2.34 -11.99
C VAL A 12 -13.04 -3.65 -11.94
N GLU A 13 -13.54 -4.72 -12.54
CA GLU A 13 -12.89 -6.03 -12.52
C GLU A 13 -11.59 -6.07 -13.34
N LYS A 14 -11.39 -5.10 -14.23
CA LYS A 14 -10.24 -5.00 -15.13
C LYS A 14 -9.39 -3.76 -14.86
N ALA A 15 -9.69 -3.00 -13.81
CA ALA A 15 -8.95 -1.79 -13.49
C ALA A 15 -7.55 -2.16 -13.00
N SER A 16 -6.54 -1.54 -13.60
CA SER A 16 -5.18 -1.55 -13.03
C SER A 16 -5.11 -0.61 -11.83
N ILE A 17 -4.10 -0.80 -10.97
CA ILE A 17 -3.82 0.15 -9.89
C ILE A 17 -3.48 1.55 -10.45
N ASP A 18 -2.93 1.62 -11.65
CA ASP A 18 -2.60 2.87 -12.34
C ASP A 18 -3.86 3.60 -12.81
N ASP A 19 -4.86 2.86 -13.31
CA ASP A 19 -6.17 3.43 -13.66
C ASP A 19 -6.83 4.04 -12.43
N LEU A 20 -6.75 3.35 -11.28
CA LEU A 20 -7.32 3.83 -10.03
C LEU A 20 -6.59 5.09 -9.53
N ALA A 21 -5.25 5.07 -9.50
CA ALA A 21 -4.45 6.25 -9.15
C ALA A 21 -4.78 7.45 -10.05
N SER A 22 -4.88 7.24 -11.36
CA SER A 22 -5.26 8.29 -12.32
C SER A 22 -6.65 8.85 -12.04
N GLN A 23 -7.63 8.00 -11.67
CA GLN A 23 -8.97 8.49 -11.41
C GLN A 23 -9.12 9.19 -10.06
N VAL A 24 -8.46 8.68 -9.02
CA VAL A 24 -8.30 9.40 -7.73
C VAL A 24 -7.68 10.78 -8.03
N GLY A 25 -6.63 10.81 -8.85
CA GLY A 25 -6.03 12.05 -9.35
C GLY A 25 -6.98 12.96 -10.11
N LYS A 26 -7.99 12.46 -10.83
CA LYS A 26 -8.99 13.33 -11.49
C LYS A 26 -9.98 13.93 -10.50
N ILE A 27 -10.38 13.16 -9.50
CA ILE A 27 -11.37 13.59 -8.49
C ILE A 27 -10.77 14.64 -7.56
N TRP A 28 -9.55 14.38 -7.07
CA TRP A 28 -8.91 15.22 -6.04
C TRP A 28 -7.69 16.02 -6.55
N GLY A 29 -7.25 15.80 -7.79
CA GLY A 29 -6.02 16.40 -8.34
C GLY A 29 -5.93 17.91 -8.24
N ARG A 30 -7.05 18.62 -8.45
CA ARG A 30 -7.08 20.10 -8.30
C ARG A 30 -6.74 20.57 -6.87
N ARG A 31 -7.07 19.77 -5.85
CA ARG A 31 -6.69 20.03 -4.45
C ARG A 31 -5.28 19.54 -4.18
N ASP A 32 -4.99 18.34 -4.65
CA ASP A 32 -3.75 17.63 -4.39
C ASP A 32 -2.52 18.35 -4.98
N THR A 33 -2.65 19.00 -6.14
CA THR A 33 -1.58 19.84 -6.71
C THR A 33 -1.21 21.02 -5.82
N LYS A 34 -2.16 21.53 -5.02
CA LYS A 34 -1.95 22.65 -4.08
C LYS A 34 -1.46 22.18 -2.71
N ARG A 35 -1.50 20.88 -2.41
CA ARG A 35 -1.07 20.33 -1.13
C ARG A 35 0.41 19.93 -1.23
N PRO A 36 1.24 20.30 -0.23
CA PRO A 36 2.56 19.70 -0.12
C PRO A 36 2.43 18.18 0.04
N PRO A 37 3.31 17.37 -0.59
CA PRO A 37 3.24 15.91 -0.50
C PRO A 37 3.22 15.40 0.95
N LEU A 38 3.95 16.05 1.87
CA LEU A 38 3.94 15.70 3.30
C LEU A 38 2.54 15.80 3.91
N VAL A 39 1.75 16.82 3.53
CA VAL A 39 0.38 16.97 4.03
C VAL A 39 -0.49 15.80 3.56
N GLN A 40 -0.36 15.38 2.30
CA GLN A 40 -1.09 14.21 1.82
C GLN A 40 -0.65 12.92 2.53
N TRP A 41 0.66 12.78 2.80
CA TRP A 41 1.18 11.64 3.55
C TRP A 41 0.64 11.59 4.98
N LEU A 42 0.47 12.74 5.65
CA LEU A 42 -0.16 12.80 6.96
C LEU A 42 -1.60 12.26 6.96
N GLY A 43 -2.31 12.33 5.83
CA GLY A 43 -3.60 11.64 5.65
C GLY A 43 -3.45 10.12 5.75
N VAL A 44 -2.44 9.54 5.08
CA VAL A 44 -2.13 8.10 5.19
C VAL A 44 -1.77 7.74 6.65
N VAL A 45 -0.99 8.58 7.34
CA VAL A 45 -0.61 8.38 8.75
C VAL A 45 -1.82 8.40 9.69
N ASP A 46 -2.73 9.38 9.55
CA ASP A 46 -3.94 9.49 10.39
C ASP A 46 -4.82 8.25 10.23
N HIS A 47 -5.18 7.90 9.00
CA HIS A 47 -6.06 6.76 8.72
C HIS A 47 -5.42 5.41 9.11
N THR A 48 -4.11 5.25 8.91
CA THR A 48 -3.41 4.03 9.36
C THR A 48 -3.39 3.92 10.88
N SER A 49 -3.26 5.04 11.60
CA SER A 49 -3.29 5.06 13.07
C SER A 49 -4.68 4.70 13.61
N ARG A 50 -5.75 5.23 13.00
CA ARG A 50 -7.14 4.86 13.32
C ARG A 50 -7.44 3.41 13.00
N LEU A 51 -6.96 2.92 11.86
CA LEU A 51 -7.06 1.52 11.47
C LEU A 51 -6.49 0.60 12.56
N VAL A 52 -5.26 0.86 13.02
CA VAL A 52 -4.62 0.09 14.10
C VAL A 52 -5.42 0.18 15.40
N GLU A 53 -5.92 1.37 15.75
CA GLU A 53 -6.78 1.56 16.92
C GLU A 53 -8.06 0.71 16.83
N PHE A 54 -8.74 0.70 15.68
CA PHE A 54 -9.95 -0.08 15.45
C PHE A 54 -9.70 -1.57 15.42
N VAL A 55 -8.57 -2.02 14.87
CA VAL A 55 -8.14 -3.44 14.94
C VAL A 55 -7.96 -3.84 16.41
N ARG A 56 -7.28 -3.03 17.23
CA ARG A 56 -7.09 -3.30 18.67
C ARG A 56 -8.40 -3.32 19.46
N LYS A 57 -9.37 -2.49 19.06
CA LYS A 57 -10.70 -2.42 19.66
C LYS A 57 -11.71 -3.40 19.05
N SER A 58 -11.29 -4.25 18.10
CA SER A 58 -12.15 -5.19 17.38
C SER A 58 -13.38 -4.56 16.71
N LYS A 59 -13.26 -3.30 16.25
CA LYS A 59 -14.33 -2.57 15.54
C LYS A 59 -14.27 -2.87 14.04
N TRP A 60 -14.58 -4.10 13.65
CA TRP A 60 -14.33 -4.62 12.29
C TRP A 60 -15.04 -3.87 11.17
N ASP A 61 -16.20 -3.29 11.43
CA ASP A 61 -16.92 -2.40 10.51
C ASP A 61 -16.07 -1.16 10.18
N GLN A 62 -15.48 -0.54 11.20
CA GLN A 62 -14.61 0.63 11.04
C GLN A 62 -13.27 0.27 10.42
N VAL A 63 -12.70 -0.90 10.76
CA VAL A 63 -11.45 -1.40 10.15
C VAL A 63 -11.57 -1.46 8.63
N VAL A 64 -12.69 -1.98 8.11
CA VAL A 64 -12.95 -2.08 6.67
C VAL A 64 -13.06 -0.71 6.00
N ILE A 65 -13.72 0.25 6.66
CA ILE A 65 -13.77 1.64 6.18
C ILE A 65 -12.35 2.23 6.12
N GLU A 66 -11.59 2.13 7.21
CA GLU A 66 -10.24 2.71 7.27
C GLU A 66 -9.25 2.07 6.28
N ILE A 67 -9.35 0.77 5.96
CA ILE A 67 -8.54 0.15 4.89
C ILE A 67 -8.79 0.85 3.54
N GLY A 68 -10.06 1.15 3.23
CA GLY A 68 -10.41 1.86 1.99
C GLY A 68 -9.92 3.31 2.00
N GLU A 69 -10.02 4.00 3.13
CA GLU A 69 -9.49 5.37 3.31
C GLU A 69 -7.96 5.42 3.13
N VAL A 70 -7.22 4.52 3.81
CA VAL A 70 -5.76 4.40 3.67
C VAL A 70 -5.38 4.18 2.20
N PHE A 71 -6.10 3.30 1.49
CA PHE A 71 -5.81 3.02 0.09
C PHE A 71 -6.01 4.24 -0.82
N VAL A 72 -7.11 4.99 -0.65
CA VAL A 72 -7.40 6.18 -1.45
C VAL A 72 -6.39 7.29 -1.19
N TRP A 73 -6.01 7.52 0.07
CA TRP A 73 -4.97 8.47 0.42
C TRP A 73 -3.61 8.08 -0.15
N TRP A 74 -3.26 6.79 -0.09
CA TRP A 74 -2.04 6.28 -0.69
C TRP A 74 -2.05 6.50 -2.22
N LEU A 75 -3.16 6.22 -2.91
CA LEU A 75 -3.29 6.49 -4.35
C LEU A 75 -3.19 7.99 -4.69
N SER A 76 -3.79 8.87 -3.87
CA SER A 76 -3.69 10.32 -4.02
C SER A 76 -2.24 10.80 -3.88
N PHE A 77 -1.53 10.29 -2.88
CA PHE A 77 -0.11 10.56 -2.68
C PHE A 77 0.74 10.05 -3.85
N MET A 78 0.54 8.82 -4.30
CA MET A 78 1.24 8.27 -5.46
C MET A 78 1.01 9.09 -6.74
N ASN A 79 -0.23 9.51 -6.97
CA ASN A 79 -0.57 10.38 -8.10
C ASN A 79 0.10 11.76 -7.97
N ARG A 80 0.28 12.29 -6.75
CA ARG A 80 1.04 13.53 -6.54
C ARG A 80 2.52 13.36 -6.86
N LEU A 81 3.14 12.26 -6.42
CA LEU A 81 4.55 11.98 -6.68
C LEU A 81 4.84 11.77 -8.17
N ALA A 82 3.87 11.30 -8.95
CA ALA A 82 4.00 11.11 -10.38
C ALA A 82 3.83 12.40 -11.20
N GLN A 83 3.40 13.50 -10.59
CA GLN A 83 3.26 14.79 -11.28
C GLN A 83 4.62 15.47 -11.39
N GLU A 84 4.99 15.76 -12.63
CA GLU A 84 6.18 16.55 -12.92
C GLU A 84 6.03 17.94 -12.26
N PRO A 85 7.06 18.42 -11.54
CA PRO A 85 7.05 19.80 -11.04
C PRO A 85 6.89 20.78 -12.21
N SER A 86 6.19 21.89 -11.99
CA SER A 86 6.10 22.93 -13.02
C SER A 86 7.46 23.61 -13.23
N ASP A 87 7.73 24.15 -14.42
CA ASP A 87 8.97 24.90 -14.71
C ASP A 87 9.18 26.08 -13.73
N THR A 88 8.10 26.67 -13.24
CA THR A 88 8.12 27.70 -12.20
C THR A 88 8.52 27.18 -10.82
N ASP A 89 8.23 25.92 -10.51
CA ASP A 89 8.70 25.26 -9.28
C ASP A 89 10.16 24.81 -9.40
N ALA A 90 10.69 24.64 -10.62
CA ALA A 90 12.05 24.13 -10.82
C ALA A 90 13.16 25.09 -10.36
N LEU A 91 12.87 26.41 -10.31
CA LEU A 91 13.86 27.44 -9.99
C LEU A 91 13.96 27.77 -8.49
N GLU A 92 12.89 27.57 -7.70
CA GLU A 92 12.87 27.86 -6.26
C GLU A 92 13.13 26.62 -5.37
N LEU A 93 13.20 25.41 -5.95
CA LEU A 93 12.82 24.19 -5.22
C LEU A 93 13.74 22.99 -5.49
N THR A 94 15.04 23.25 -5.66
CA THR A 94 16.10 22.23 -5.79
C THR A 94 16.20 21.24 -4.61
N ASN A 95 15.43 21.43 -3.53
CA ASN A 95 15.41 20.55 -2.35
C ASN A 95 14.10 19.83 -2.00
N ALA A 96 12.91 20.30 -2.44
CA ALA A 96 11.65 19.82 -1.85
C ALA A 96 10.67 19.13 -2.84
N VAL A 97 11.01 19.00 -4.13
CA VAL A 97 10.16 18.22 -5.04
C VAL A 97 10.41 16.73 -4.86
N LEU A 98 9.45 16.05 -4.25
CA LEU A 98 9.32 14.61 -4.31
C LEU A 98 8.67 14.26 -5.65
N PHE A 99 9.50 13.83 -6.60
CA PHE A 99 9.06 13.36 -7.92
C PHE A 99 9.56 11.94 -8.13
N LEU A 100 8.62 11.02 -8.33
CA LEU A 100 8.90 9.62 -8.56
C LEU A 100 8.34 9.23 -9.93
N PRO A 101 9.18 9.26 -10.99
CA PRO A 101 8.71 8.97 -12.33
C PRO A 101 8.32 7.50 -12.44
N GLY A 102 7.22 7.24 -13.14
CA GLY A 102 6.75 5.89 -13.44
C GLY A 102 5.31 5.65 -13.01
N LYS A 103 4.84 4.44 -13.29
CA LYS A 103 3.50 3.99 -12.89
C LYS A 103 3.55 3.39 -11.49
N VAL A 104 2.43 3.44 -10.78
CA VAL A 104 2.28 2.83 -9.45
C VAL A 104 2.57 1.33 -9.53
N SER A 105 2.06 0.66 -10.56
CA SER A 105 2.34 -0.76 -10.80
C SER A 105 3.81 -1.06 -11.03
N ASP A 106 4.58 -0.15 -11.64
CA ASP A 106 6.01 -0.33 -11.87
C ASP A 106 6.80 -0.22 -10.55
N ILE A 107 6.41 0.69 -9.66
CA ILE A 107 7.01 0.84 -8.33
C ILE A 107 6.81 -0.44 -7.53
N VAL A 108 5.57 -0.95 -7.45
CA VAL A 108 5.27 -2.19 -6.74
C VAL A 108 6.00 -3.39 -7.38
N TRP A 109 5.97 -3.50 -8.71
CA TRP A 109 6.63 -4.59 -9.43
C TRP A 109 8.15 -4.58 -9.29
N SER A 110 8.76 -3.39 -9.16
CA SER A 110 10.21 -3.25 -8.99
C SER A 110 10.73 -3.86 -7.68
N LYS A 111 9.91 -3.85 -6.63
CA LYS A 111 10.21 -4.53 -5.36
C LYS A 111 9.71 -5.97 -5.34
N TYR A 112 8.52 -6.22 -5.90
CA TYR A 112 7.82 -7.51 -5.86
C TYR A 112 7.51 -8.04 -7.26
N PRO A 113 8.50 -8.62 -7.97
CA PRO A 113 8.33 -9.07 -9.36
C PRO A 113 7.66 -10.45 -9.44
N GLY A 114 6.61 -10.69 -8.66
CA GLY A 114 5.92 -11.97 -8.59
C GLY A 114 6.58 -13.04 -7.70
N VAL A 115 7.71 -12.73 -7.08
CA VAL A 115 8.44 -13.58 -6.12
C VAL A 115 8.72 -12.82 -4.81
N CYS A 116 8.88 -13.53 -3.70
CA CYS A 116 9.33 -12.93 -2.45
C CYS A 116 10.81 -12.53 -2.60
N PRO A 117 11.20 -11.26 -2.32
CA PRO A 117 12.57 -10.79 -2.50
C PRO A 117 13.60 -11.66 -1.77
N VAL A 118 13.31 -11.98 -0.51
CA VAL A 118 14.21 -12.76 0.33
C VAL A 118 14.38 -14.19 -0.22
N CYS A 119 13.28 -14.90 -0.51
CA CYS A 119 13.37 -16.25 -1.07
C CYS A 119 14.08 -16.26 -2.43
N PHE A 120 13.85 -15.24 -3.26
CA PHE A 120 14.52 -15.09 -4.54
C PHE A 120 16.04 -14.90 -4.34
N GLY A 121 16.46 -13.99 -3.46
CA GLY A 121 17.87 -13.80 -3.12
C GLY A 121 18.56 -15.09 -2.64
N LEU A 122 17.86 -15.87 -1.80
CA LEU A 122 18.36 -17.16 -1.29
C LEU A 122 18.52 -18.19 -2.43
N GLU A 123 17.55 -18.25 -3.35
CA GLU A 123 17.60 -19.16 -4.50
C GLU A 123 18.70 -18.76 -5.49
N VAL A 124 18.87 -17.46 -5.73
CA VAL A 124 19.96 -16.93 -6.57
C VAL A 124 21.31 -17.24 -5.94
N ALA A 125 21.50 -16.99 -4.63
CA ALA A 125 22.72 -17.32 -3.91
C ALA A 125 23.04 -18.83 -3.98
N ARG A 126 22.05 -19.69 -3.74
CA ARG A 126 22.19 -21.14 -3.84
C ARG A 126 22.67 -21.59 -5.23
N ARG A 127 22.11 -21.00 -6.30
CA ARG A 127 22.50 -21.31 -7.69
C ARG A 127 23.88 -20.76 -8.05
N ALA A 128 24.29 -19.66 -7.44
CA ALA A 128 25.61 -19.08 -7.60
C ALA A 128 26.68 -19.77 -6.74
N GLY A 129 26.31 -20.73 -5.90
CA GLY A 129 27.24 -21.37 -4.96
C GLY A 129 27.71 -20.41 -3.84
N VAL A 130 26.93 -19.38 -3.55
CA VAL A 130 27.21 -18.37 -2.51
C VAL A 130 26.69 -18.87 -1.17
N SER A 131 27.59 -19.02 -0.20
CA SER A 131 27.25 -19.21 1.22
C SER A 131 26.78 -17.88 1.82
N ILE A 132 25.82 -17.92 2.73
CA ILE A 132 25.37 -16.71 3.45
C ILE A 132 25.92 -16.81 4.86
N GLU A 133 27.15 -16.32 5.02
CA GLU A 133 27.83 -16.26 6.30
C GLU A 133 27.79 -14.84 6.85
N GLU A 134 27.59 -14.71 8.17
CA GLU A 134 27.48 -13.41 8.85
C GLU A 134 28.77 -12.57 8.72
N ASN A 135 29.93 -13.22 8.59
CA ASN A 135 31.24 -12.58 8.56
C ASN A 135 31.79 -12.30 7.15
N GLN A 136 30.96 -12.44 6.12
CA GLN A 136 31.41 -12.15 4.75
C GLN A 136 31.45 -10.63 4.54
N GLU A 137 32.66 -10.07 4.38
CA GLU A 137 32.87 -8.63 4.15
C GLU A 137 32.59 -8.22 2.69
N GLU A 138 32.87 -9.11 1.73
CA GLU A 138 32.73 -8.81 0.30
C GLU A 138 31.41 -9.31 -0.29
N LYS A 139 30.65 -8.39 -0.90
CA LYS A 139 29.44 -8.71 -1.65
C LYS A 139 29.79 -9.59 -2.87
N PRO A 140 29.20 -10.80 -3.00
CA PRO A 140 29.41 -11.65 -4.17
C PRO A 140 28.93 -10.99 -5.47
N ALA A 141 29.56 -11.36 -6.59
CA ALA A 141 29.09 -10.96 -7.91
C ALA A 141 27.69 -11.56 -8.21
N ILE A 142 26.82 -10.76 -8.83
CA ILE A 142 25.50 -11.21 -9.27
C ILE A 142 25.66 -12.16 -10.46
N PRO A 143 25.02 -13.34 -10.46
CA PRO A 143 25.10 -14.25 -11.58
C PRO A 143 24.42 -13.67 -12.83
N GLY A 144 24.76 -14.21 -14.00
CA GLY A 144 24.17 -13.76 -15.27
C GLY A 144 22.65 -13.90 -15.33
N VAL A 145 22.01 -13.11 -16.22
CA VAL A 145 20.56 -13.01 -16.37
C VAL A 145 19.87 -14.37 -16.54
N SER A 146 20.49 -15.32 -17.26
CA SER A 146 19.94 -16.67 -17.43
C SER A 146 19.74 -17.41 -16.10
N THR A 147 20.68 -17.27 -15.15
CA THR A 147 20.56 -17.84 -13.81
C THR A 147 19.46 -17.14 -13.01
N LEU A 148 19.36 -15.81 -13.13
CA LEU A 148 18.33 -15.03 -12.45
C LEU A 148 16.92 -15.43 -12.92
N VAL A 149 16.73 -15.57 -14.24
CA VAL A 149 15.46 -16.03 -14.83
C VAL A 149 15.14 -17.45 -14.36
N ALA A 150 16.11 -18.37 -14.38
CA ALA A 150 15.90 -19.73 -13.91
C ALA A 150 15.56 -19.82 -12.41
N ALA A 151 16.11 -18.94 -11.58
CA ALA A 151 15.76 -18.80 -10.17
C ALA A 151 14.31 -18.29 -9.99
N HIS A 152 13.93 -17.29 -10.78
CA HIS A 152 12.59 -16.71 -10.76
C HIS A 152 11.52 -17.73 -11.16
N GLU A 153 11.71 -18.43 -12.29
CA GLU A 153 10.79 -19.45 -12.78
C GLU A 153 10.63 -20.62 -11.80
N ALA A 154 11.71 -21.01 -11.11
CA ALA A 154 11.66 -22.02 -10.07
C ALA A 154 10.78 -21.58 -8.90
N MET A 155 10.97 -20.35 -8.42
CA MET A 155 10.18 -19.76 -7.33
C MET A 155 8.69 -19.65 -7.68
N ILE A 156 8.36 -19.22 -8.91
CA ILE A 156 6.96 -19.14 -9.37
C ILE A 156 6.31 -20.53 -9.38
N ARG A 157 7.03 -21.57 -9.80
CA ARG A 157 6.54 -22.95 -9.87
C ARG A 157 6.26 -23.55 -8.49
N GLU A 158 7.10 -23.22 -7.51
CA GLU A 158 6.94 -23.67 -6.12
C GLU A 158 5.81 -22.95 -5.37
N GLY A 159 5.46 -21.74 -5.81
CA GLY A 159 4.18 -21.11 -5.53
C GLY A 159 3.97 -20.52 -4.13
N SER A 160 4.91 -20.67 -3.19
CA SER A 160 4.80 -20.07 -1.86
C SER A 160 6.14 -19.63 -1.25
N CYS A 161 6.10 -18.55 -0.46
CA CYS A 161 7.23 -18.07 0.30
C CYS A 161 7.60 -19.04 1.44
N ARG A 162 8.90 -19.30 1.58
CA ARG A 162 9.46 -20.15 2.64
C ARG A 162 10.10 -19.35 3.78
N CYS A 163 9.92 -18.03 3.82
CA CYS A 163 10.58 -17.18 4.81
C CYS A 163 10.23 -17.56 6.26
N LEU A 164 9.03 -18.09 6.49
CA LEU A 164 8.59 -18.46 7.83
C LEU A 164 9.43 -19.56 8.48
N SER A 165 9.98 -20.48 7.68
CA SER A 165 10.87 -21.52 8.23
C SER A 165 12.27 -20.99 8.54
N ARG A 166 12.54 -19.70 8.31
CA ARG A 166 13.87 -19.08 8.38
C ARG A 166 13.86 -17.70 9.06
N ASN A 167 12.87 -17.40 9.91
CA ASN A 167 12.60 -16.02 10.37
C ASN A 167 13.85 -15.30 10.94
N ASP A 168 14.57 -15.96 11.86
CA ASP A 168 15.77 -15.39 12.49
C ASP A 168 16.90 -15.08 11.49
N ALA A 169 17.12 -15.98 10.51
CA ALA A 169 18.15 -15.81 9.49
C ALA A 169 17.79 -14.70 8.47
N ILE A 170 16.50 -14.37 8.37
CA ILE A 170 16.00 -13.36 7.44
C ILE A 170 16.04 -11.98 8.09
N GLU A 171 15.58 -11.86 9.32
CA GLU A 171 15.60 -10.58 10.06
C GLU A 171 17.03 -10.09 10.26
N ASN A 172 17.95 -11.01 10.59
CA ASN A 172 19.37 -10.69 10.85
C ASN A 172 20.28 -10.79 9.63
N ARG A 173 19.72 -10.87 8.42
CA ARG A 173 20.54 -11.01 7.20
C ARG A 173 21.46 -9.79 7.02
N PRO A 174 22.75 -10.01 6.65
CA PRO A 174 23.71 -8.93 6.52
C PRO A 174 23.32 -7.94 5.42
N GLN A 175 23.75 -6.68 5.56
CA GLN A 175 23.39 -5.62 4.62
C GLN A 175 23.80 -5.95 3.18
N TRP A 176 24.98 -6.56 2.98
CA TRP A 176 25.44 -6.97 1.64
C TRP A 176 24.45 -7.92 0.96
N PHE A 177 23.77 -8.80 1.72
CA PHE A 177 22.81 -9.75 1.16
C PHE A 177 21.48 -9.06 0.79
N LYS A 178 21.08 -8.02 1.54
CA LYS A 178 19.97 -7.14 1.15
C LYS A 178 20.29 -6.47 -0.18
N ASP A 179 21.48 -5.91 -0.33
CA ASP A 179 21.92 -5.22 -1.54
C ASP A 179 22.12 -6.19 -2.73
N TYR A 180 22.58 -7.41 -2.46
CA TYR A 180 22.68 -8.49 -3.43
C TYR A 180 21.30 -8.88 -3.97
N THR A 181 20.33 -9.03 -3.07
CA THR A 181 18.94 -9.35 -3.44
C THR A 181 18.31 -8.26 -4.30
N LYS A 182 18.49 -6.98 -3.92
CA LYS A 182 17.98 -5.82 -4.69
C LYS A 182 18.57 -5.78 -6.10
N GLU A 183 19.86 -6.03 -6.24
CA GLU A 183 20.53 -6.04 -7.55
C GLU A 183 20.08 -7.23 -8.41
N ALA A 184 19.95 -8.42 -7.81
CA ALA A 184 19.42 -9.60 -8.50
C ALA A 184 18.00 -9.37 -9.02
N ILE A 185 17.13 -8.74 -8.22
CA ILE A 185 15.77 -8.38 -8.64
C ILE A 185 15.81 -7.38 -9.80
N SER A 186 16.60 -6.32 -9.65
CA SER A 186 16.78 -5.31 -10.71
C SER A 186 17.27 -5.93 -12.02
N GLY A 187 18.18 -6.92 -11.94
CA GLY A 187 18.72 -7.63 -13.08
C GLY A 187 17.73 -8.56 -13.80
N VAL A 188 16.72 -9.11 -13.10
CA VAL A 188 15.74 -10.02 -13.71
C VAL A 188 14.52 -9.30 -14.29
N ILE A 189 14.12 -8.15 -13.73
CA ILE A 189 12.92 -7.40 -14.12
C ILE A 189 12.78 -7.19 -15.63
N PRO A 190 13.81 -6.78 -16.39
CA PRO A 190 13.68 -6.58 -17.83
C PRO A 190 13.22 -7.84 -18.59
N SER A 191 13.63 -9.02 -18.13
CA SER A 191 13.31 -10.31 -18.76
C SER A 191 11.92 -10.84 -18.42
N ILE A 192 11.29 -10.33 -17.36
CA ILE A 192 9.98 -10.81 -16.87
C ILE A 192 8.92 -9.71 -16.89
N ARG A 193 9.18 -8.58 -17.57
CA ARG A 193 8.29 -7.42 -17.60
C ARG A 193 6.87 -7.76 -18.06
N ASP A 194 6.75 -8.67 -19.03
CA ASP A 194 5.45 -9.10 -19.58
C ASP A 194 4.64 -9.97 -18.61
N GLN A 195 5.23 -10.38 -17.48
CA GLN A 195 4.55 -11.14 -16.43
C GLN A 195 3.93 -10.23 -15.35
N LYS A 196 4.10 -8.91 -15.46
CA LYS A 196 3.57 -7.95 -14.48
C LYS A 196 2.03 -8.02 -14.43
N PRO A 197 1.42 -8.11 -13.24
CA PRO A 197 -0.03 -7.99 -13.06
C PRO A 197 -0.60 -6.75 -13.76
N THR A 198 -1.67 -6.95 -14.52
CA THR A 198 -2.31 -5.89 -15.31
C THR A 198 -3.53 -5.29 -14.61
N THR A 199 -4.10 -6.02 -13.65
CA THR A 199 -5.23 -5.56 -12.83
C THR A 199 -4.86 -5.48 -11.36
N LEU A 200 -5.59 -4.68 -10.58
CA LEU A 200 -5.42 -4.64 -9.12
C LEU A 200 -5.68 -6.02 -8.49
N ASN A 201 -6.67 -6.76 -8.98
CA ASN A 201 -6.99 -8.09 -8.48
C ASN A 201 -5.83 -9.09 -8.73
N GLU A 202 -5.21 -9.04 -9.91
CA GLU A 202 -4.01 -9.85 -10.19
C GLU A 202 -2.85 -9.49 -9.26
N LEU A 203 -2.70 -8.20 -8.94
CA LEU A 203 -1.67 -7.71 -8.03
C LEU A 203 -1.94 -8.13 -6.58
N GLU A 204 -3.17 -8.00 -6.07
CA GLU A 204 -3.57 -8.52 -4.76
C GLU A 204 -3.37 -10.05 -4.67
N ASN A 205 -3.77 -10.79 -5.71
CA ASN A 205 -3.59 -12.24 -5.78
C ASN A 205 -2.11 -12.64 -5.81
N MET A 206 -1.25 -11.84 -6.45
CA MET A 206 0.18 -12.03 -6.39
C MET A 206 0.67 -11.97 -4.93
N PHE A 207 0.32 -10.92 -4.18
CA PHE A 207 0.69 -10.79 -2.77
C PHE A 207 0.11 -11.90 -1.90
N LYS A 208 -1.15 -12.29 -2.12
CA LYS A 208 -1.77 -13.43 -1.44
C LYS A 208 -1.00 -14.72 -1.66
N ARG A 209 -0.58 -15.01 -2.90
CA ARG A 209 0.26 -16.18 -3.19
C ARG A 209 1.63 -16.08 -2.54
N LEU A 210 2.25 -14.90 -2.59
CA LEU A 210 3.57 -14.68 -2.02
C LEU A 210 3.58 -14.86 -0.51
N PHE A 211 2.59 -14.32 0.20
CA PHE A 211 2.66 -14.16 1.64
C PHE A 211 1.53 -14.88 2.40
N SER A 212 0.76 -15.75 1.74
CA SER A 212 -0.34 -16.52 2.37
C SER A 212 0.09 -17.17 3.68
N SER A 213 1.22 -17.88 3.66
CA SER A 213 1.76 -18.53 4.84
C SER A 213 2.01 -17.53 5.97
N LYS A 214 2.59 -16.36 5.67
CA LYS A 214 2.92 -15.33 6.66
C LYS A 214 1.64 -14.73 7.24
N TYR A 215 0.66 -14.51 6.38
CA TYR A 215 -0.66 -14.06 6.81
C TYR A 215 -1.32 -15.10 7.73
N ASP A 216 -1.16 -16.40 7.49
CA ASP A 216 -1.78 -17.46 8.31
C ASP A 216 -1.26 -17.55 9.74
N ILE A 217 -0.03 -17.10 10.00
CA ILE A 217 0.57 -17.19 11.33
C ILE A 217 0.49 -15.88 12.13
N MET A 218 0.49 -14.73 11.45
CA MET A 218 0.49 -13.43 12.11
C MET A 218 -0.91 -13.05 12.56
N SER A 219 -1.00 -12.48 13.76
CA SER A 219 -2.23 -11.85 14.21
C SER A 219 -2.54 -10.63 13.35
N VAL A 220 -3.83 -10.32 13.19
CA VAL A 220 -4.26 -9.10 12.49
C VAL A 220 -3.71 -7.82 13.12
N VAL A 221 -3.44 -7.84 14.44
CA VAL A 221 -2.83 -6.71 15.16
C VAL A 221 -1.39 -6.52 14.70
N GLU A 222 -0.59 -7.59 14.65
CA GLU A 222 0.79 -7.53 14.15
C GLU A 222 0.83 -7.06 12.69
N VAL A 223 -0.05 -7.58 11.83
CA VAL A 223 -0.14 -7.17 10.43
C VAL A 223 -0.46 -5.67 10.30
N ALA A 224 -1.41 -5.16 11.10
CA ALA A 224 -1.76 -3.74 11.10
C ALA A 224 -0.63 -2.85 11.66
N LEU A 225 0.11 -3.34 12.67
CA LEU A 225 1.27 -2.63 13.22
C LEU A 225 2.42 -2.53 12.22
N HIS A 226 2.69 -3.59 11.44
CA HIS A 226 3.67 -3.49 10.35
C HIS A 226 3.24 -2.50 9.27
N LEU A 227 1.95 -2.48 8.89
CA LEU A 227 1.46 -1.42 7.99
C LEU A 227 1.76 -0.03 8.55
N GLN A 228 1.57 0.19 9.85
CA GLN A 228 1.87 1.47 10.50
C GLN A 228 3.37 1.78 10.56
N GLU A 229 4.20 0.77 10.83
CA GLU A 229 5.67 0.87 10.80
C GLU A 229 6.15 1.37 9.44
N GLU A 230 5.72 0.73 8.37
CA GLU A 230 6.09 1.02 6.97
C GLU A 230 5.60 2.41 6.54
N VAL A 231 4.44 2.83 7.05
CA VAL A 231 3.95 4.20 6.87
C VAL A 231 4.88 5.23 7.54
N GLY A 232 5.44 4.89 8.71
CA GLY A 232 6.46 5.69 9.39
C GLY A 232 7.80 5.70 8.64
N GLU A 233 8.21 4.59 8.04
CA GLU A 233 9.44 4.50 7.25
C GLU A 233 9.42 5.43 6.02
N ILE A 234 8.28 5.56 5.35
CA ILE A 234 8.11 6.55 4.27
C ILE A 234 8.26 7.98 4.79
N ALA A 235 7.68 8.31 5.95
CA ALA A 235 7.83 9.64 6.53
C ALA A 235 9.31 9.96 6.82
N ASN A 236 10.06 8.97 7.33
CA ASN A 236 11.50 9.07 7.53
C ASN A 236 12.26 9.20 6.18
N ALA A 237 11.90 8.44 5.15
CA ALA A 237 12.49 8.55 3.82
C ALA A 237 12.26 9.94 3.18
N MET A 238 11.05 10.49 3.32
CA MET A 238 10.72 11.85 2.90
C MET A 238 11.54 12.90 3.66
N LEU A 239 11.67 12.75 4.99
CA LEU A 239 12.50 13.65 5.80
C LEU A 239 13.96 13.60 5.39
N ARG A 240 14.52 12.40 5.13
CA ARG A 240 15.89 12.26 4.62
C ARG A 240 16.07 12.94 3.28
N LEU A 241 15.09 12.86 2.37
CA LEU A 241 15.15 13.58 1.08
C LEU A 241 15.10 15.10 1.28
N HIS A 242 14.32 15.57 2.23
CA HIS A 242 14.17 17.01 2.53
C HIS A 242 15.40 17.60 3.24
N CYS A 243 16.00 16.85 4.17
CA CYS A 243 17.19 17.25 4.92
C CYS A 243 18.50 16.96 4.18
N GLN A 244 18.47 16.59 2.89
CA GLN A 244 19.70 16.40 2.12
C GLN A 244 20.45 17.75 2.04
N PRO A 245 21.70 17.84 2.52
CA PRO A 245 22.42 19.10 2.51
C PRO A 245 22.61 19.58 1.07
N HIS A 246 22.38 20.87 0.84
CA HIS A 246 22.72 21.51 -0.42
C HIS A 246 24.22 21.39 -0.66
N LYS A 247 24.62 20.80 -1.78
CA LYS A 247 25.99 20.89 -2.27
C LYS A 247 26.16 22.13 -3.16
N ASP A 248 27.37 22.67 -3.20
CA ASP A 248 27.70 23.86 -3.97
C ASP A 248 27.49 23.58 -5.48
N SER A 249 26.44 24.15 -6.05
CA SER A 249 26.07 23.94 -7.46
C SER A 249 27.11 24.48 -8.45
N SER A 250 28.10 25.25 -7.98
CA SER A 250 29.19 25.74 -8.83
C SER A 250 30.20 24.65 -9.22
N LYS A 251 30.23 23.52 -8.51
CA LYS A 251 31.11 22.39 -8.81
C LYS A 251 30.31 21.25 -9.46
N SER A 252 30.70 20.85 -10.67
CA SER A 252 30.01 19.78 -11.42
C SER A 252 30.06 18.43 -10.71
N GLU A 253 31.19 18.09 -10.08
CA GLU A 253 31.39 16.84 -9.34
C GLU A 253 30.42 16.72 -8.14
N ASP A 254 30.28 17.81 -7.38
CA ASP A 254 29.36 17.89 -6.24
C ASP A 254 27.89 17.68 -6.68
N LEU A 255 27.52 18.17 -7.86
CA LEU A 255 26.18 18.04 -8.42
C LEU A 255 25.89 16.60 -8.89
N GLU A 256 26.85 15.92 -9.50
CA GLU A 256 26.71 14.51 -9.90
C GLU A 256 26.56 13.60 -8.70
N GLU A 257 27.39 13.79 -7.67
CA GLU A 257 27.31 13.02 -6.42
C GLU A 257 25.98 13.27 -5.71
N TYR A 258 25.52 14.53 -5.63
CA TYR A 258 24.20 14.88 -5.08
C TYR A 258 23.06 14.16 -5.81
N ARG A 259 23.08 14.15 -7.16
CA ARG A 259 22.08 13.48 -7.98
C ARG A 259 22.09 11.96 -7.78
N ALA A 260 23.28 11.36 -7.69
CA ALA A 260 23.42 9.92 -7.44
C ALA A 260 22.85 9.55 -6.07
N GLU A 261 23.21 10.29 -5.02
CA GLU A 261 22.70 10.09 -3.67
C GLU A 261 21.18 10.27 -3.60
N ARG A 262 20.66 11.35 -4.22
CA ARG A 262 19.23 11.61 -4.28
C ARG A 262 18.49 10.48 -5.00
N SER A 263 19.05 9.95 -6.09
CA SER A 263 18.49 8.81 -6.82
C SER A 263 18.39 7.56 -5.94
N ILE A 264 19.41 7.28 -5.12
CA ILE A 264 19.40 6.18 -4.16
C ILE A 264 18.29 6.39 -3.11
N ARG A 265 18.18 7.59 -2.53
CA ARG A 265 17.15 7.92 -1.55
C ARG A 265 15.73 7.83 -2.13
N MET A 266 15.53 8.29 -3.37
CA MET A 266 14.25 8.16 -4.09
C MET A 266 13.88 6.71 -4.37
N ARG A 267 14.87 5.85 -4.67
CA ARG A 267 14.65 4.40 -4.81
C ARG A 267 14.21 3.78 -3.49
N SER A 268 14.85 4.15 -2.38
CA SER A 268 14.42 3.71 -1.04
C SER A 268 12.99 4.14 -0.73
N LEU A 269 12.62 5.38 -1.04
CA LEU A 269 11.23 5.85 -0.90
C LEU A 269 10.25 5.02 -1.74
N ALA A 270 10.60 4.72 -2.99
CA ALA A 270 9.79 3.87 -3.87
C ALA A 270 9.63 2.44 -3.31
N GLU A 271 10.69 1.91 -2.71
CA GLU A 271 10.65 0.61 -2.04
C GLU A 271 9.68 0.61 -0.86
N GLU A 272 9.70 1.62 0.02
CA GLU A 272 8.79 1.65 1.17
C GLU A 272 7.34 1.90 0.75
N LEU A 273 7.11 2.66 -0.33
CA LEU A 273 5.78 2.82 -0.93
C LEU A 273 5.20 1.48 -1.40
N ALA A 274 6.04 0.60 -1.96
CA ALA A 274 5.62 -0.74 -2.33
C ALA A 274 5.34 -1.63 -1.10
N ASP A 275 6.05 -1.44 0.02
CA ASP A 275 5.81 -2.19 1.26
C ASP A 275 4.50 -1.79 1.93
N VAL A 276 4.20 -0.50 2.03
CA VAL A 276 2.89 -0.03 2.51
C VAL A 276 1.76 -0.65 1.68
N PHE A 277 1.89 -0.69 0.35
CA PHE A 277 0.88 -1.36 -0.47
C PHE A 277 0.78 -2.86 -0.15
N SER A 278 1.90 -3.56 0.00
CA SER A 278 1.91 -4.99 0.33
C SER A 278 1.24 -5.29 1.68
N TRP A 279 1.52 -4.48 2.70
CA TRP A 279 0.96 -4.63 4.05
C TRP A 279 -0.49 -4.17 4.14
N LEU A 280 -0.91 -3.25 3.28
CA LEU A 280 -2.32 -2.89 3.13
C LEU A 280 -3.13 -4.07 2.58
N VAL A 281 -2.60 -4.78 1.58
CA VAL A 281 -3.19 -6.05 1.09
C VAL A 281 -3.21 -7.10 2.20
N ALA A 282 -2.12 -7.26 2.95
CA ALA A 282 -2.03 -8.19 4.07
C ALA A 282 -3.08 -7.90 5.17
N THR A 283 -3.26 -6.62 5.51
CA THR A 283 -4.24 -6.16 6.50
C THR A 283 -5.66 -6.46 6.04
N ARG A 284 -5.94 -6.23 4.75
CA ARG A 284 -7.24 -6.57 4.15
C ARG A 284 -7.52 -8.07 4.20
N GLU A 285 -6.58 -8.90 3.75
CA GLU A 285 -6.74 -10.37 3.76
C GLU A 285 -6.91 -10.92 5.19
N SER A 286 -6.18 -10.38 6.16
CA SER A 286 -6.30 -10.77 7.56
C SER A 286 -7.65 -10.37 8.16
N THR A 287 -8.11 -9.15 7.88
CA THR A 287 -9.44 -8.68 8.29
C THR A 287 -10.54 -9.54 7.67
N GLN A 288 -10.44 -9.85 6.37
CA GLN A 288 -11.44 -10.68 5.69
C GLN A 288 -11.53 -12.09 6.29
N ARG A 289 -10.40 -12.71 6.66
CA ARG A 289 -10.39 -14.03 7.30
C ARG A 289 -11.08 -14.01 8.66
N ILE A 290 -10.91 -12.95 9.45
CA ILE A 290 -11.62 -12.80 10.73
C ILE A 290 -13.13 -12.70 10.49
N ILE A 291 -13.54 -11.90 9.52
CA ILE A 291 -14.95 -11.73 9.15
C ILE A 291 -15.56 -13.06 8.68
N GLN A 292 -14.85 -13.79 7.80
CA GLN A 292 -15.29 -15.10 7.30
C GLN A 292 -15.38 -16.15 8.40
N THR A 293 -14.42 -16.17 9.33
CA THR A 293 -14.44 -17.05 10.49
C THR A 293 -15.62 -16.72 11.41
N GLY A 294 -15.86 -15.44 11.68
CA GLY A 294 -17.03 -14.97 12.43
C GLY A 294 -18.34 -15.41 11.78
N LEU A 295 -18.49 -15.18 10.47
CA LEU A 295 -19.63 -15.64 9.68
C LEU A 295 -19.87 -17.14 9.80
N HIS A 296 -18.80 -17.93 9.66
CA HIS A 296 -18.90 -19.38 9.78
C HIS A 296 -19.37 -19.80 11.16
N PHE A 297 -18.77 -19.23 12.22
CA PHE A 297 -19.15 -19.52 13.60
C PHE A 297 -20.61 -19.16 13.88
N THR A 298 -21.06 -17.99 13.45
CA THR A 298 -22.44 -17.57 13.71
C THR A 298 -23.46 -18.40 12.92
N ARG A 299 -23.12 -18.84 11.70
CA ARG A 299 -23.95 -19.80 10.94
C ARG A 299 -24.07 -21.15 11.65
N GLU A 300 -22.97 -21.63 12.23
CA GLU A 300 -22.96 -22.88 12.99
C GLU A 300 -23.78 -22.76 14.29
N LEU A 301 -23.69 -21.63 15.00
CA LEU A 301 -24.54 -21.36 16.16
C LEU A 301 -26.02 -21.34 15.79
N ALA A 302 -26.38 -20.64 14.71
CA ALA A 302 -27.77 -20.57 14.25
C ALA A 302 -28.33 -21.97 13.88
N ARG A 303 -27.51 -22.85 13.28
CA ARG A 303 -27.88 -24.24 13.00
C ARG A 303 -28.15 -25.02 14.28
N ARG A 304 -27.24 -24.95 15.26
CA ARG A 304 -27.40 -25.66 16.55
C ARG A 304 -28.62 -25.19 17.32
N GLU A 305 -28.94 -23.90 17.25
CA GLU A 305 -30.14 -23.35 17.87
C GLU A 305 -31.41 -23.83 17.16
N THR A 306 -31.36 -24.01 15.84
CA THR A 306 -32.46 -24.62 15.08
C THR A 306 -32.66 -26.11 15.43
N ASP A 307 -31.57 -26.84 15.66
CA ASP A 307 -31.60 -28.27 15.99
C ASP A 307 -32.04 -28.56 17.43
N ARG A 308 -31.75 -27.63 18.36
CA ARG A 308 -32.37 -27.61 19.68
C ARG A 308 -33.86 -27.37 19.46
N LYS A 309 -34.68 -28.39 19.67
CA LYS A 309 -36.16 -28.33 19.69
C LYS A 309 -36.69 -27.44 20.84
N GLN A 310 -36.20 -26.21 20.96
CA GLN A 310 -36.81 -25.21 21.82
C GLN A 310 -38.10 -24.75 21.17
N GLU A 311 -39.14 -24.61 21.99
CA GLU A 311 -40.48 -24.21 21.55
C GLU A 311 -40.50 -22.79 20.97
N GLU A 312 -39.46 -21.97 21.23
CA GLU A 312 -39.29 -20.64 20.64
C GLU A 312 -37.80 -20.36 20.32
N PRO A 313 -37.38 -20.32 19.04
CA PRO A 313 -36.02 -19.96 18.66
C PRO A 313 -35.73 -18.49 18.98
N ASN A 314 -34.53 -18.18 19.48
CA ASN A 314 -34.12 -16.80 19.72
C ASN A 314 -34.13 -16.00 18.40
N PRO A 315 -34.98 -14.96 18.25
CA PRO A 315 -35.12 -14.22 17.00
C PRO A 315 -33.84 -13.49 16.58
N LEU A 316 -32.93 -13.23 17.52
CA LEU A 316 -31.62 -12.60 17.27
C LEU A 316 -30.57 -13.58 16.70
N LEU A 317 -30.83 -14.89 16.77
CA LEU A 317 -29.94 -15.94 16.28
C LEU A 317 -30.47 -16.63 15.01
N THR A 318 -31.49 -16.06 14.37
CA THR A 318 -31.92 -16.57 13.06
C THR A 318 -30.77 -16.43 12.05
N PRO A 319 -30.57 -17.42 11.17
CA PRO A 319 -29.55 -17.34 10.11
C PRO A 319 -29.65 -16.03 9.32
N ASP A 320 -30.86 -15.53 9.08
CA ASP A 320 -31.11 -14.28 8.35
C ASP A 320 -30.77 -13.03 9.16
N ALA A 321 -31.06 -12.98 10.47
CA ALA A 321 -30.67 -11.83 11.31
C ALA A 321 -29.14 -11.74 11.44
N VAL A 322 -28.50 -12.90 11.66
CA VAL A 322 -27.05 -13.06 11.71
C VAL A 322 -26.42 -12.67 10.38
N GLU A 323 -26.94 -13.21 9.28
CA GLU A 323 -26.43 -12.90 7.95
C GLU A 323 -26.65 -11.43 7.65
N ASN A 324 -27.80 -10.84 7.95
CA ASN A 324 -28.03 -9.41 7.69
C ASN A 324 -27.08 -8.50 8.49
N VAL A 325 -26.80 -8.78 9.76
CA VAL A 325 -25.85 -7.99 10.56
C VAL A 325 -24.45 -8.03 9.96
N VAL A 326 -24.00 -9.21 9.50
CA VAL A 326 -22.64 -9.34 8.96
C VAL A 326 -22.54 -8.99 7.47
N ARG A 327 -23.62 -9.21 6.71
CA ARG A 327 -23.71 -8.96 5.26
C ARG A 327 -23.95 -7.49 4.95
N LEU A 328 -24.74 -6.77 5.75
CA LEU A 328 -24.88 -5.32 5.66
C LEU A 328 -23.56 -4.62 5.98
N ALA A 329 -22.73 -5.21 6.84
CA ALA A 329 -21.46 -4.62 7.22
C ALA A 329 -20.35 -4.89 6.17
N LEU A 330 -20.16 -6.13 5.67
CA LEU A 330 -18.83 -6.51 5.14
C LEU A 330 -18.82 -7.45 3.90
N SER A 331 -19.97 -7.94 3.41
CA SER A 331 -20.03 -9.00 2.39
C SER A 331 -19.59 -8.66 0.95
N PRO A 332 -19.69 -7.42 0.43
CA PRO A 332 -19.25 -7.12 -0.94
C PRO A 332 -17.77 -6.78 -1.07
N ALA A 333 -17.07 -6.57 0.04
CA ALA A 333 -15.73 -6.01 0.09
C ALA A 333 -14.64 -7.10 -0.04
N SER A 334 -14.57 -7.71 -1.22
CA SER A 334 -13.62 -8.79 -1.49
C SER A 334 -12.26 -8.33 -2.01
N THR A 335 -12.12 -7.02 -2.29
CA THR A 335 -10.95 -6.38 -2.89
C THR A 335 -10.74 -5.00 -2.29
N LEU A 336 -9.52 -4.46 -2.33
CA LEU A 336 -9.26 -3.04 -1.98
C LEU A 336 -10.14 -2.10 -2.81
N LEU A 337 -10.44 -2.48 -4.05
CA LEU A 337 -11.34 -1.74 -4.92
C LEU A 337 -12.79 -1.79 -4.46
N ASP A 338 -13.29 -2.96 -4.02
CA ASP A 338 -14.65 -3.05 -3.47
C ASP A 338 -14.80 -2.20 -2.21
N LEU A 339 -13.77 -2.14 -1.35
CA LEU A 339 -13.72 -1.27 -0.17
C LEU A 339 -13.78 0.21 -0.56
N THR A 340 -12.95 0.60 -1.52
CA THR A 340 -12.93 1.96 -2.06
C THR A 340 -14.28 2.36 -2.64
N LEU A 341 -14.89 1.47 -3.42
CA LEU A 341 -16.24 1.70 -3.94
C LEU A 341 -17.26 1.72 -2.82
N HIS A 342 -17.16 0.91 -1.78
CA HIS A 342 -18.13 0.96 -0.69
C HIS A 342 -18.23 2.35 -0.04
N ILE A 343 -17.08 3.03 0.12
CA ILE A 343 -16.98 4.34 0.77
C ILE A 343 -17.35 5.48 -0.19
N PHE A 344 -16.78 5.47 -1.39
CA PHE A 344 -16.80 6.61 -2.30
C PHE A 344 -17.75 6.44 -3.50
N ASN A 345 -18.52 5.35 -3.56
CA ASN A 345 -19.46 5.12 -4.64
C ASN A 345 -20.72 5.97 -4.50
N TYR A 346 -20.96 6.79 -5.50
CA TYR A 346 -22.26 7.42 -5.75
C TYR A 346 -22.75 7.05 -7.15
N ASN A 347 -23.92 6.39 -7.22
CA ASN A 347 -24.54 5.95 -8.48
C ASN A 347 -23.65 5.05 -9.37
N GLY A 348 -22.83 4.20 -8.77
CA GLY A 348 -21.92 3.30 -9.48
C GLY A 348 -20.66 4.00 -10.02
N LYS A 349 -20.20 5.07 -9.36
CA LYS A 349 -18.99 5.82 -9.72
C LYS A 349 -18.28 6.31 -8.45
N LEU A 350 -16.95 6.33 -8.46
CA LEU A 350 -16.19 7.04 -7.43
C LEU A 350 -16.53 8.52 -7.51
N SER A 351 -16.76 9.12 -6.34
CA SER A 351 -17.18 10.51 -6.22
C SER A 351 -16.60 11.11 -4.95
N CYS A 352 -16.52 12.43 -4.91
CA CYS A 352 -16.22 13.12 -3.66
C CYS A 352 -17.30 12.77 -2.62
N ASP A 353 -16.86 12.37 -1.44
CA ASP A 353 -17.68 12.08 -0.27
C ASP A 353 -18.63 13.23 0.11
N LYS A 354 -18.23 14.49 -0.11
CA LYS A 354 -19.05 15.68 0.15
C LYS A 354 -20.07 15.95 -0.96
N CYS A 355 -19.62 16.39 -2.14
CA CYS A 355 -20.54 16.83 -3.20
C CYS A 355 -21.11 15.69 -4.07
N LYS A 356 -20.67 14.45 -3.86
CA LYS A 356 -21.10 13.26 -4.62
C LYS A 356 -20.89 13.36 -6.14
N LYS A 357 -20.08 14.32 -6.61
CA LYS A 357 -19.72 14.49 -8.02
C LYS A 357 -18.46 13.66 -8.36
N PRO A 358 -18.37 13.10 -9.59
CA PRO A 358 -17.19 12.36 -10.07
C PRO A 358 -16.00 13.27 -10.43
N GLU A 359 -16.23 14.58 -10.55
CA GLU A 359 -15.20 15.61 -10.67
C GLU A 359 -15.62 16.71 -9.69
N CYS A 360 -14.82 16.92 -8.64
CA CYS A 360 -15.14 17.88 -7.60
C CYS A 360 -14.83 19.30 -8.12
N ASP A 361 -15.86 20.14 -8.29
CA ASP A 361 -15.66 21.56 -8.61
C ASP A 361 -15.40 22.35 -7.31
N MET A 362 -14.31 23.11 -7.31
CA MET A 362 -13.83 23.90 -6.19
C MET A 362 -14.55 25.25 -6.05
N THR A 363 -15.32 25.64 -7.07
CA THR A 363 -16.11 26.87 -7.03
C THR A 363 -17.47 26.68 -6.34
N ASP A 364 -17.81 25.44 -5.97
CA ASP A 364 -19.04 25.11 -5.27
C ASP A 364 -18.89 25.47 -3.78
N ASP A 365 -19.74 26.38 -3.29
CA ASP A 365 -19.69 26.95 -1.93
C ASP A 365 -19.71 25.89 -0.83
N GLU A 366 -20.27 24.71 -1.10
CA GLU A 366 -20.26 23.54 -0.21
C GLU A 366 -18.84 23.08 0.20
N HIS A 367 -17.81 23.50 -0.55
CA HIS A 367 -16.40 23.18 -0.26
C HIS A 367 -15.58 24.35 0.28
N LEU A 368 -16.16 25.55 0.38
CA LEU A 368 -15.48 26.75 0.84
C LEU A 368 -15.56 26.92 2.36
N ASP A 369 -16.67 26.51 2.97
CA ASP A 369 -16.92 26.71 4.41
C ASP A 369 -16.39 25.58 5.30
N THR A 370 -16.04 24.45 4.67
CA THR A 370 -15.20 23.43 5.30
C THR A 370 -13.98 23.26 4.44
N ASN A 371 -12.80 23.47 5.03
CA ASN A 371 -11.57 22.75 4.69
C ASN A 371 -11.93 21.43 4.00
N GLY A 372 -11.91 21.38 2.66
CA GLY A 372 -12.43 20.30 1.80
C GLY A 372 -11.57 19.04 1.89
N MET A 373 -11.41 18.59 3.12
CA MET A 373 -10.44 17.65 3.58
C MET A 373 -11.14 16.31 3.70
N LEU A 374 -10.47 15.29 3.18
CA LEU A 374 -10.48 13.93 3.73
C LEU A 374 -9.87 13.89 5.17
N PHE A 375 -9.86 15.03 5.89
CA PHE A 375 -9.36 15.16 7.25
C PHE A 375 -10.56 15.48 8.14
N GLY A 376 -10.73 14.70 9.20
CA GLY A 376 -11.51 15.12 10.35
C GLY A 376 -10.88 16.33 11.05
N ASP A 377 -11.58 16.92 12.00
CA ASP A 377 -11.20 18.15 12.72
C ASP A 377 -9.81 18.11 13.40
N THR A 378 -9.22 16.92 13.56
CA THR A 378 -7.99 16.64 14.31
C THR A 378 -6.72 17.29 13.75
N VAL A 379 -6.57 17.41 12.43
CA VAL A 379 -5.31 17.89 11.81
C VAL A 379 -5.17 19.41 11.81
N ARG A 380 -6.27 20.14 12.01
CA ARG A 380 -6.28 21.60 12.13
C ARG A 380 -5.41 22.08 13.29
N GLY A 381 -5.52 21.42 14.44
CA GLY A 381 -4.70 21.76 15.62
C GLY A 381 -3.20 21.58 15.37
N PHE A 382 -2.81 20.60 14.55
CA PHE A 382 -1.39 20.35 14.25
C PHE A 382 -0.78 21.43 13.36
N PHE A 383 -1.50 21.87 12.30
CA PHE A 383 -1.00 22.96 11.44
C PHE A 383 -1.08 24.32 12.10
N GLU A 384 -2.08 24.58 12.95
CA GLU A 384 -2.09 25.80 13.77
C GLU A 384 -0.91 25.80 14.76
N VAL A 385 -0.49 24.65 15.29
CA VAL A 385 0.73 24.56 16.12
C VAL A 385 2.00 24.78 15.31
N ILE A 386 2.15 24.17 14.12
CA ILE A 386 3.33 24.36 13.26
C ILE A 386 3.43 25.79 12.73
N ALA A 387 2.31 26.38 12.30
CA ALA A 387 2.28 27.74 11.76
C ALA A 387 2.58 28.79 12.84
N ASN A 388 2.30 28.47 14.11
CA ASN A 388 2.56 29.35 15.25
C ASN A 388 3.84 29.00 16.03
N SER A 389 4.54 27.91 15.69
CA SER A 389 5.86 27.61 16.27
C SER A 389 6.91 28.47 15.59
N GLU A 390 7.58 29.35 16.36
CA GLU A 390 8.74 30.09 15.89
C GLU A 390 9.83 29.09 15.41
N PRO A 391 10.55 29.40 14.33
CA PRO A 391 11.65 28.56 13.89
C PRO A 391 12.67 28.42 15.03
N VAL A 392 12.91 27.18 15.44
CA VAL A 392 13.96 26.88 16.41
C VAL A 392 15.30 27.26 15.77
N ALA A 393 15.92 28.31 16.30
CA ALA A 393 17.17 28.88 15.81
C ALA A 393 18.37 27.96 16.04
#